data_AF-A0AAE0IQ89-F1
#
_entry.id   AF-A0AAE0IQ89-F1
#
_cell.length_a   1.000
_cell.length_b   1.000
_cell.length_c   1.000
_cell.angle_alpha   90.00
_cell.angle_beta   90.00
_cell.angle_gamma   90.00
#
_symmetry.space_group_name_H-M   'P 1'
#
loop_
_entity.id
_entity.type
_entity.pdbx_description
1 polymer ?
#
loop_
_entity_poly.entity_id
_entity_poly.type
_entity_poly.pdbx_seq_one_letter_code
_entity_poly.pdbx_strand_id
1 'polypeptide(L)'
;MASATRISPDSPPPEEGGSQLTKGELTIKRAEMHIRILKAELTFLKETGSLAPNFHGMLASLMSTASPSTVIDDNKPDPTTFLETEVLEQPQLYTAAREYLGPDGSHLFVRSGDQVVLSAIRGDEFLGYNTRNNLAGRIPRGVLLKAKSEAGIIIPTVCRAAQSHKTRTLGDVSWKPGDNLRVYQWLDKYKTKGIALNMATKEIGTFDASAGSLKVLD
;
A
#
# COMPACT_ATOMS: atom_id res chain seq x y z
N MET A 1 -48.16 -52.92 10.35
CA MET A 1 -48.27 -51.49 10.78
C MET A 1 -47.21 -51.30 11.87
N ALA A 2 -46.16 -50.49 11.77
CA ALA A 2 -45.69 -49.51 10.79
C ALA A 2 -44.16 -49.61 10.66
N SER A 3 -43.65 -49.26 9.48
CA SER A 3 -42.22 -49.18 9.13
C SER A 3 -41.63 -47.80 9.39
N ALA A 4 -40.30 -47.79 9.52
CA ALA A 4 -39.35 -46.69 9.23
C ALA A 4 -39.20 -45.63 10.35
N THR A 5 -38.04 -45.01 10.60
CA THR A 5 -36.83 -44.84 9.78
C THR A 5 -35.63 -44.56 10.70
N ARG A 6 -34.48 -45.21 10.46
CA ARG A 6 -33.18 -44.80 11.02
C ARG A 6 -32.76 -43.47 10.40
N ILE A 7 -32.48 -42.45 11.21
CA ILE A 7 -31.85 -41.21 10.74
C ILE A 7 -30.34 -41.48 10.70
N SER A 8 -29.80 -41.59 9.49
CA SER A 8 -28.36 -41.60 9.22
C SER A 8 -27.77 -40.18 9.38
N PRO A 9 -26.47 -40.05 9.71
CA PRO A 9 -25.80 -38.77 9.83
C PRO A 9 -25.38 -38.26 8.44
N ASP A 10 -26.07 -37.22 7.97
CA ASP A 10 -25.71 -36.38 6.82
C ASP A 10 -25.41 -34.99 7.41
N SER A 11 -24.34 -34.25 7.13
CA SER A 11 -23.28 -34.31 6.11
C SER A 11 -22.07 -33.51 6.67
N PRO A 12 -20.83 -33.70 6.20
CA PRO A 12 -19.74 -32.80 6.53
C PRO A 12 -20.01 -31.38 5.98
N PRO A 13 -19.52 -30.31 6.66
CA PRO A 13 -19.71 -28.94 6.20
C PRO A 13 -19.05 -28.75 4.82
N PRO A 14 -19.57 -27.84 3.98
CA PRO A 14 -18.98 -27.57 2.68
C PRO A 14 -17.54 -27.09 2.86
N GLU A 15 -16.60 -27.79 2.25
CA GLU A 15 -15.22 -27.33 2.13
C GLU A 15 -15.25 -25.97 1.43
N GLU A 16 -14.83 -24.92 2.14
CA GLU A 16 -14.45 -23.66 1.51
C GLU A 16 -13.31 -23.96 0.55
N GLY A 17 -13.66 -24.12 -0.73
CA GLY A 17 -12.74 -24.22 -1.85
C GLY A 17 -12.00 -22.91 -2.05
N GLY A 18 -11.11 -22.56 -1.12
CA GLY A 18 -10.05 -21.60 -1.34
C GLY A 18 -9.07 -22.22 -2.34
N SER A 19 -9.25 -21.91 -3.62
CA SER A 19 -8.33 -22.33 -4.67
C SER A 19 -6.91 -21.87 -4.32
N GLN A 20 -6.09 -22.77 -3.77
CA GLN A 20 -4.69 -22.50 -3.49
C GLN A 20 -3.97 -22.35 -4.83
N LEU A 21 -3.48 -21.14 -5.09
CA LEU A 21 -2.64 -20.87 -6.26
C LEU A 21 -1.43 -21.80 -6.25
N THR A 22 -1.16 -22.41 -7.38
CA THR A 22 0.03 -23.23 -7.59
C THR A 22 1.29 -22.37 -7.48
N LYS A 23 2.43 -23.01 -7.15
CA LYS A 23 3.74 -22.34 -7.11
C LYS A 23 4.09 -21.61 -8.43
N GLY A 24 3.63 -22.14 -9.56
CA GLY A 24 3.77 -21.52 -10.87
C GLY A 24 2.99 -20.22 -10.97
N GLU A 25 1.71 -20.22 -10.61
CA GLU A 25 0.85 -19.03 -10.61
C GLU A 25 1.35 -17.95 -9.65
N LEU A 26 1.81 -18.35 -8.45
CA LEU A 26 2.46 -17.45 -7.50
C LEU A 26 3.72 -16.78 -8.07
N THR A 27 4.49 -17.52 -8.87
CA THR A 27 5.71 -17.00 -9.52
C THR A 27 5.36 -16.01 -10.63
N ILE A 28 4.34 -16.32 -11.44
CA ILE A 28 3.83 -15.43 -12.50
C ILE A 28 3.31 -14.14 -11.88
N LYS A 29 2.44 -14.22 -10.86
CA LYS A 29 1.93 -13.03 -10.16
C LYS A 29 3.05 -12.19 -9.54
N ARG A 30 4.11 -12.83 -9.03
CA ARG A 30 5.29 -12.12 -8.53
C ARG A 30 6.02 -11.37 -9.65
N ALA A 31 6.19 -11.99 -10.81
CA ALA A 31 6.81 -11.34 -11.96
C ALA A 31 5.97 -10.17 -12.47
N GLU A 32 4.65 -10.34 -12.59
CA GLU A 32 3.71 -9.28 -12.97
C GLU A 32 3.77 -8.10 -11.99
N MET A 33 3.82 -8.39 -10.69
CA MET A 33 3.97 -7.37 -9.65
C MET A 33 5.26 -6.56 -9.84
N HIS A 34 6.41 -7.20 -10.03
CA HIS A 34 7.67 -6.47 -10.25
C HIS A 34 7.66 -5.65 -11.54
N ILE A 35 7.04 -6.17 -12.61
CA ILE A 35 6.89 -5.44 -13.88
C ILE A 35 6.05 -4.18 -13.68
N ARG A 36 4.95 -4.25 -12.92
CA ARG A 36 4.09 -3.08 -12.65
C ARG A 36 4.79 -2.04 -11.77
N ILE A 37 5.50 -2.47 -10.73
CA ILE A 37 6.31 -1.56 -9.89
C ILE A 37 7.33 -0.83 -10.77
N LEU A 38 8.09 -1.58 -11.58
CA LEU A 38 9.09 -0.99 -12.47
C LEU A 38 8.47 -0.02 -13.48
N LYS A 39 7.31 -0.36 -14.04
CA LYS A 39 6.57 0.51 -14.95
C LYS A 39 6.16 1.83 -14.27
N ALA A 40 5.68 1.75 -13.03
CA ALA A 40 5.29 2.93 -12.27
C ALA A 40 6.49 3.82 -11.93
N GLU A 41 7.61 3.23 -11.49
CA GLU A 41 8.86 3.96 -11.21
C GLU A 41 9.40 4.67 -12.46
N LEU A 42 9.47 3.98 -13.60
CA LEU A 42 9.94 4.56 -14.85
C LEU A 42 9.01 5.68 -15.36
N THR A 43 7.70 5.54 -15.15
CA THR A 43 6.73 6.59 -15.51
C THR A 43 6.91 7.82 -14.63
N PHE A 44 7.06 7.65 -13.32
CA PHE A 44 7.34 8.74 -12.38
C PHE A 44 8.63 9.49 -12.74
N LEU A 45 9.70 8.76 -13.05
CA LEU A 45 10.96 9.36 -13.48
C LEU A 45 10.79 10.18 -14.77
N LYS A 46 9.94 9.73 -15.69
CA LYS A 46 9.65 10.47 -16.93
C LYS A 46 8.91 11.78 -16.62
N GLU A 47 7.87 11.72 -15.78
CA GLU A 47 7.05 12.87 -15.39
C GLU A 47 7.87 13.92 -14.61
N THR A 48 8.83 13.47 -13.81
CA THR A 48 9.72 14.35 -13.04
C THR A 48 10.97 14.81 -13.81
N GLY A 49 11.08 14.47 -15.10
CA GLY A 49 12.22 14.84 -15.94
C GLY A 49 13.55 14.18 -15.53
N SER A 50 13.49 13.13 -14.71
CA SER A 50 14.65 12.43 -14.14
C SER A 50 14.94 11.09 -14.82
N LEU A 51 14.17 10.70 -15.84
CA LEU A 51 14.40 9.48 -16.61
C LEU A 51 15.60 9.63 -17.54
N ALA A 52 16.60 8.77 -17.38
CA ALA A 52 17.74 8.77 -18.27
C ALA A 52 17.36 8.21 -19.67
N PRO A 53 17.93 8.76 -20.77
CA PRO A 53 17.56 8.42 -22.16
C PRO A 53 17.55 6.92 -22.49
N ASN A 54 18.48 6.16 -21.92
CA ASN A 54 18.61 4.72 -22.11
C ASN A 54 17.42 3.91 -21.56
N PHE A 55 16.64 4.47 -20.64
CA PHE A 55 15.45 3.81 -20.09
C PHE A 55 14.14 4.18 -20.81
N HIS A 56 14.16 5.14 -21.75
CA HIS A 56 12.97 5.48 -22.53
C HIS A 56 12.49 4.31 -23.39
N GLY A 57 13.42 3.57 -24.01
CA GLY A 57 13.10 2.38 -24.79
C GLY A 57 12.52 1.24 -23.94
N MET A 58 13.01 1.08 -22.71
CA MET A 58 12.48 0.09 -21.76
C MET A 58 11.06 0.44 -21.33
N LEU A 59 10.80 1.70 -20.98
CA LEU A 59 9.45 2.18 -20.67
C LEU A 59 8.51 1.97 -21.88
N ALA A 60 8.93 2.35 -23.09
CA ALA A 60 8.13 2.16 -24.29
C ALA A 60 7.81 0.67 -24.55
N SER A 61 8.78 -0.22 -24.36
CA SER A 61 8.59 -1.68 -24.47
C SER A 61 7.59 -2.21 -23.43
N LEU A 62 7.71 -1.76 -22.17
CA LEU A 62 6.78 -2.11 -21.08
C LEU A 62 5.37 -1.52 -21.25
N MET A 63 5.24 -0.40 -21.95
CA MET A 63 3.94 0.19 -22.33
C MET A 63 3.31 -0.57 -23.50
N SER A 64 4.11 -1.16 -24.39
CA SER A 64 3.68 -1.91 -25.56
C SER A 64 3.12 -3.30 -25.22
N THR A 65 3.58 -3.92 -24.12
CA THR A 65 3.16 -5.27 -23.70
C THR A 65 1.83 -5.34 -22.95
N ALA A 66 1.00 -4.29 -22.99
CA ALA A 66 -0.31 -4.30 -22.36
C ALA A 66 -1.32 -5.08 -23.21
N SER A 67 -1.58 -6.34 -22.87
CA SER A 67 -2.85 -6.98 -23.22
C SER A 67 -4.00 -6.19 -22.57
N PRO A 68 -5.13 -5.99 -23.27
CA PRO A 68 -6.27 -5.28 -22.71
C PRO A 68 -6.95 -6.19 -21.68
N SER A 69 -6.61 -6.02 -20.41
CA SER A 69 -7.47 -6.51 -19.33
C SER A 69 -8.59 -5.49 -19.13
N THR A 70 -9.73 -5.78 -19.76
CA THR A 70 -11.09 -5.43 -19.31
C THR A 70 -11.17 -5.52 -17.78
N VAL A 71 -11.74 -4.60 -17.01
CA VAL A 71 -12.85 -3.66 -17.22
C VAL A 71 -12.40 -2.30 -16.64
N ILE A 72 -12.43 -1.26 -17.48
CA ILE A 72 -12.48 0.12 -16.99
C ILE A 72 -13.92 0.31 -16.53
N ASP A 73 -14.12 0.41 -15.22
CA ASP A 73 -15.34 1.02 -14.71
C ASP A 73 -15.23 2.52 -15.03
N ASP A 74 -16.04 2.97 -15.98
CA ASP A 74 -16.05 4.35 -16.52
C ASP A 74 -16.57 5.39 -15.52
N ASN A 75 -16.71 5.04 -14.23
CA ASN A 75 -16.83 6.01 -13.17
C ASN A 75 -15.46 6.59 -12.82
N LYS A 76 -14.95 7.43 -13.73
CA LYS A 76 -13.93 8.41 -13.39
C LYS A 76 -14.61 9.51 -12.58
N PRO A 77 -14.42 9.63 -11.25
CA PRO A 77 -14.87 10.82 -10.54
C PRO A 77 -14.13 12.03 -11.11
N ASP A 78 -14.91 13.08 -11.38
CA ASP A 78 -14.50 14.39 -11.88
C ASP A 78 -13.24 14.90 -11.13
N PRO A 79 -12.19 15.43 -11.81
CA PRO A 79 -10.89 15.69 -11.20
C PRO A 79 -10.87 16.92 -10.28
N THR A 80 -12.03 17.39 -9.80
CA THR A 80 -12.17 18.61 -8.99
C THR A 80 -12.80 18.36 -7.62
N THR A 81 -13.03 17.10 -7.22
CA THR A 81 -13.35 16.81 -5.83
C THR A 81 -12.06 16.60 -5.07
N PHE A 82 -11.62 17.63 -4.33
CA PHE A 82 -10.59 17.46 -3.30
C PHE A 82 -11.16 16.50 -2.26
N LEU A 83 -10.83 15.21 -2.38
CA LEU A 83 -11.17 14.22 -1.37
C LEU A 83 -10.38 14.57 -0.12
N GLU A 84 -11.09 15.10 0.88
CA GLU A 84 -10.51 15.41 2.18
C GLU A 84 -9.86 14.16 2.76
N THR A 85 -8.62 14.31 3.22
CA THR A 85 -7.87 13.20 3.81
C THR A 85 -7.94 13.33 5.32
N GLU A 86 -8.69 12.42 5.93
CA GLU A 86 -8.85 12.31 7.37
C GLU A 86 -7.68 11.49 7.95
N VAL A 87 -6.84 12.12 8.78
CA VAL A 87 -5.76 11.41 9.47
C VAL A 87 -6.30 10.75 10.71
N LEU A 88 -6.10 9.44 10.84
CA LEU A 88 -6.52 8.68 12.01
C LEU A 88 -5.72 9.12 13.24
N GLU A 89 -6.39 9.38 14.36
CA GLU A 89 -5.71 9.72 15.61
C GLU A 89 -4.74 8.61 16.04
N GLN A 90 -5.22 7.36 15.96
CA GLN A 90 -4.43 6.16 16.19
C GLN A 90 -4.43 5.29 14.92
N PRO A 91 -3.24 4.91 14.42
CA PRO A 91 -3.14 3.96 13.32
C PRO A 91 -3.80 2.63 13.66
N GLN A 92 -4.44 2.01 12.68
CA GLN A 92 -5.18 0.76 12.86
C GLN A 92 -4.56 -0.36 12.04
N LEU A 93 -4.47 -1.57 12.64
CA LEU A 93 -3.98 -2.75 11.94
C LEU A 93 -5.14 -3.51 11.25
N TYR A 94 -4.94 -3.81 9.97
CA TYR A 94 -5.86 -4.58 9.15
C TYR A 94 -5.14 -5.77 8.53
N THR A 95 -5.91 -6.76 8.09
CA THR A 95 -5.42 -7.89 7.32
C THR A 95 -5.99 -7.82 5.91
N ALA A 96 -5.14 -7.96 4.90
CA ALA A 96 -5.58 -8.03 3.52
C ALA A 96 -6.40 -9.31 3.28
N ALA A 97 -7.67 -9.15 2.92
CA ALA A 97 -8.57 -10.26 2.61
C ALA A 97 -8.10 -10.99 1.35
N ARG A 98 -7.65 -10.21 0.37
CA ARG A 98 -7.28 -10.65 -0.97
C ARG A 98 -6.05 -9.92 -1.45
N GLU A 99 -5.45 -10.44 -2.50
CA GLU A 99 -4.35 -9.76 -3.18
C GLU A 99 -4.84 -8.48 -3.85
N TYR A 100 -4.00 -7.45 -3.80
CA TYR A 100 -4.23 -6.21 -4.51
C TYR A 100 -2.89 -5.66 -4.99
N LEU A 101 -2.81 -5.40 -6.29
CA LEU A 101 -1.58 -4.99 -6.97
C LEU A 101 -1.58 -3.52 -7.41
N GLY A 102 -2.62 -2.75 -7.06
CA GLY A 102 -2.73 -1.35 -7.47
C GLY A 102 -2.84 -1.15 -9.00
N PRO A 103 -3.42 -0.02 -9.45
CA PRO A 103 -3.29 0.43 -10.83
C PRO A 103 -1.95 1.16 -11.09
N ASP A 104 -1.33 1.75 -10.07
CA ASP A 104 -0.09 2.52 -10.15
C ASP A 104 0.76 2.34 -8.88
N GLY A 105 1.98 2.89 -8.87
CA GLY A 105 2.90 2.75 -7.73
C GLY A 105 2.65 3.72 -6.57
N SER A 106 1.55 4.48 -6.57
CA SER A 106 1.05 5.16 -5.38
C SER A 106 0.10 4.29 -4.54
N HIS A 107 -0.23 3.10 -5.04
CA HIS A 107 -1.04 2.12 -4.34
C HIS A 107 -0.18 1.07 -3.63
N LEU A 108 -0.72 0.51 -2.56
CA LEU A 108 -0.11 -0.59 -1.84
C LEU A 108 -0.20 -1.88 -2.63
N PHE A 109 0.89 -2.64 -2.55
CA PHE A 109 0.93 -4.02 -2.99
C PHE A 109 0.75 -4.93 -1.76
N VAL A 110 -0.33 -5.71 -1.75
CA VAL A 110 -0.66 -6.64 -0.66
C VAL A 110 -1.01 -8.01 -1.21
N ARG A 111 -0.70 -9.04 -0.42
CA ARG A 111 -1.19 -10.41 -0.61
C ARG A 111 -2.25 -10.73 0.42
N SER A 112 -3.09 -11.72 0.13
CA SER A 112 -4.02 -12.24 1.14
C SER A 112 -3.23 -12.66 2.40
N GLY A 113 -3.69 -12.21 3.56
CA GLY A 113 -3.03 -12.42 4.86
C GLY A 113 -1.97 -11.38 5.23
N ASP A 114 -1.54 -10.49 4.32
CA ASP A 114 -0.61 -9.41 4.69
C ASP A 114 -1.24 -8.48 5.73
N GLN A 115 -0.44 -8.02 6.69
CA GLN A 115 -0.85 -7.02 7.66
C GLN A 115 -0.56 -5.61 7.15
N VAL A 116 -1.53 -4.71 7.29
CA VAL A 116 -1.46 -3.34 6.80
C VAL A 116 -1.81 -2.39 7.94
N VAL A 117 -0.93 -1.41 8.17
CA VAL A 117 -1.15 -0.34 9.14
C VAL A 117 -1.76 0.83 8.42
N LEU A 118 -2.96 1.23 8.81
CA LEU A 118 -3.69 2.36 8.25
C LEU A 118 -3.47 3.60 9.09
N SER A 119 -3.16 4.71 8.44
CA SER A 119 -2.90 6.00 9.09
C SER A 119 -3.87 7.11 8.70
N ALA A 120 -4.51 7.00 7.55
CA ALA A 120 -5.46 8.00 7.08
C ALA A 120 -6.49 7.38 6.13
N ILE A 121 -7.58 8.11 5.92
CA ILE A 121 -8.69 7.77 5.03
C ILE A 121 -8.79 8.89 3.99
N ARG A 122 -8.94 8.53 2.72
CA ARG A 122 -9.16 9.49 1.63
C ARG A 122 -10.24 8.96 0.70
N GLY A 123 -11.46 9.44 0.85
CA GLY A 123 -12.63 8.87 0.18
C GLY A 123 -12.77 7.37 0.49
N ASP A 124 -12.84 6.55 -0.56
CA ASP A 124 -12.96 5.08 -0.49
C ASP A 124 -11.61 4.34 -0.45
N GLU A 125 -10.53 5.07 -0.24
CA GLU A 125 -9.20 4.51 -0.06
C GLU A 125 -8.73 4.72 1.38
N PHE A 126 -7.92 3.78 1.84
CA PHE A 126 -7.07 3.96 3.01
C PHE A 126 -5.65 4.29 2.59
N LEU A 127 -4.97 5.10 3.39
CA LEU A 127 -3.54 5.34 3.30
C LEU A 127 -2.86 4.59 4.43
N GLY A 128 -1.83 3.84 4.09
CA GLY A 128 -1.13 3.00 5.05
C GLY A 128 0.13 2.38 4.50
N TYR A 129 0.67 1.41 5.22
CA TYR A 129 1.81 0.63 4.77
C TYR A 129 1.65 -0.86 5.07
N ASN A 130 2.22 -1.70 4.22
CA ASN A 130 2.25 -3.15 4.40
C ASN A 130 3.49 -3.54 5.23
N THR A 131 3.28 -4.22 6.34
CA THR A 131 4.34 -4.56 7.30
C THR A 131 5.33 -5.60 6.77
N ARG A 132 4.95 -6.39 5.75
CA ARG A 132 5.80 -7.43 5.16
C ARG A 132 6.87 -6.85 4.25
N ASN A 133 6.52 -5.83 3.46
CA ASN A 133 7.40 -5.26 2.44
C ASN A 133 7.79 -3.80 2.70
N ASN A 134 7.27 -3.18 3.76
CA ASN A 134 7.51 -1.79 4.15
C ASN A 134 7.16 -0.76 3.07
N LEU A 135 6.29 -1.13 2.13
CA LEU A 135 5.79 -0.20 1.12
C LEU A 135 4.57 0.54 1.68
N ALA A 136 4.54 1.86 1.47
CA ALA A 136 3.42 2.72 1.81
C ALA A 136 2.63 3.09 0.55
N GLY A 137 1.36 3.44 0.73
CA GLY A 137 0.50 3.85 -0.37
C GLY A 137 -0.98 3.76 -0.05
N ARG A 138 -1.77 3.76 -1.12
CA ARG A 138 -3.23 3.71 -1.07
C ARG A 138 -3.78 2.31 -1.28
N ILE A 139 -4.89 1.99 -0.62
CA ILE A 139 -5.56 0.71 -0.78
C ILE A 139 -7.08 0.86 -0.67
N PRO A 140 -7.87 0.27 -1.58
CA PRO A 140 -9.32 0.31 -1.48
C PRO A 140 -9.81 -0.38 -0.21
N ARG A 141 -10.82 0.20 0.46
CA ARG A 141 -11.35 -0.35 1.73
C ARG A 141 -11.76 -1.82 1.61
N GLY A 142 -12.41 -2.19 0.50
CA GLY A 142 -12.90 -3.56 0.24
C GLY A 142 -11.82 -4.63 0.04
N VAL A 143 -10.53 -4.27 0.08
CA VAL A 143 -9.42 -5.24 0.07
C VAL A 143 -9.08 -5.71 1.49
N LEU A 144 -9.44 -4.93 2.51
CA LEU A 144 -9.02 -5.16 3.89
C LEU A 144 -10.16 -5.71 4.75
N LEU A 145 -9.81 -6.62 5.65
CA LEU A 145 -10.64 -7.04 6.78
C LEU A 145 -10.05 -6.44 8.05
N LYS A 146 -10.93 -5.89 8.90
CA LYS A 146 -10.51 -5.43 10.23
C LYS A 146 -9.92 -6.62 10.98
N ALA A 147 -8.70 -6.48 11.48
CA ALA A 147 -8.05 -7.56 12.20
C ALA A 147 -8.91 -7.95 13.43
N LYS A 148 -9.14 -9.25 13.64
CA LYS A 148 -9.90 -9.77 14.80
C LYS A 148 -9.15 -9.60 16.13
N SER A 149 -7.88 -9.21 16.09
CA SER A 149 -6.99 -9.11 17.25
C SER A 149 -6.76 -7.63 17.60
N GLU A 150 -6.70 -7.33 18.90
CA GLU A 150 -6.11 -6.12 19.51
C GLU A 150 -4.59 -6.08 19.27
N ALA A 151 -4.17 -6.28 18.03
CA ALA A 151 -2.77 -6.30 17.67
C ALA A 151 -2.20 -4.90 17.86
N GLY A 152 -1.49 -4.75 18.98
CA GLY A 152 -0.52 -3.71 19.31
C GLY A 152 -0.94 -2.28 18.98
N ILE A 153 -1.18 -1.45 20.00
CA ILE A 153 -1.33 0.00 19.81
C ILE A 153 -0.09 0.52 19.08
N ILE A 154 -0.27 0.97 17.84
CA ILE A 154 0.81 1.57 17.05
C ILE A 154 0.85 3.04 17.42
N ILE A 155 1.87 3.42 18.20
CA ILE A 155 2.08 4.81 18.60
C ILE A 155 3.14 5.41 17.66
N PRO A 156 2.76 6.33 16.75
CA PRO A 156 3.75 6.99 15.90
C PRO A 156 4.68 7.86 16.74
N THR A 157 5.95 7.89 16.37
CA THR A 157 6.87 8.94 16.83
C THR A 157 6.51 10.23 16.11
N VAL A 158 6.18 11.28 16.86
CA VAL A 158 5.94 12.60 16.27
C VAL A 158 7.28 13.29 16.07
N CYS A 159 7.52 13.78 14.87
CA CYS A 159 8.75 14.46 14.49
C CYS A 159 8.43 15.81 13.85
N ARG A 160 9.36 16.76 13.97
CA ARG A 160 9.37 17.99 13.19
C ARG A 160 10.55 18.02 12.24
N ALA A 161 10.29 18.37 10.99
CA ALA A 161 11.32 18.52 9.97
C ALA A 161 12.23 19.72 10.29
N ALA A 162 13.53 19.47 10.40
CA ALA A 162 14.54 20.52 10.51
C ALA A 162 15.11 20.93 9.14
N GLN A 163 15.07 20.01 8.16
CA GLN A 163 15.58 20.20 6.81
C GLN A 163 14.57 19.74 5.79
N SER A 164 14.65 20.29 4.58
CA SER A 164 13.85 19.87 3.44
C SER A 164 14.25 18.46 3.01
N HIS A 165 13.27 17.62 2.68
CA HIS A 165 13.50 16.35 2.02
C HIS A 165 12.58 16.26 0.82
N LYS A 166 13.18 16.14 -0.37
CA LYS A 166 12.45 15.98 -1.62
C LYS A 166 12.83 14.65 -2.21
N THR A 167 11.86 13.77 -2.39
CA THR A 167 12.11 12.47 -2.99
C THR A 167 12.18 12.53 -4.51
N ARG A 168 12.90 11.55 -5.07
CA ARG A 168 12.93 11.20 -6.50
C ARG A 168 12.41 9.78 -6.75
N THR A 169 11.86 9.14 -5.72
CA THR A 169 11.35 7.78 -5.76
C THR A 169 9.85 7.80 -5.54
N LEU A 170 9.14 6.99 -6.31
CA LEU A 170 7.71 6.81 -6.13
C LEU A 170 7.43 6.09 -4.81
N GLY A 171 6.45 6.57 -4.05
CA GLY A 171 6.10 5.98 -2.74
C GLY A 171 6.91 6.50 -1.56
N ASP A 172 7.82 7.44 -1.78
CA ASP A 172 8.48 8.18 -0.71
C ASP A 172 7.69 9.43 -0.30
N VAL A 173 7.83 9.83 0.95
CA VAL A 173 7.21 11.05 1.49
C VAL A 173 8.18 12.23 1.43
N SER A 174 7.69 13.39 0.96
CA SER A 174 8.47 14.63 0.96
C SER A 174 8.02 15.58 2.08
N TRP A 175 8.91 16.47 2.51
CA TRP A 175 8.60 17.50 3.49
C TRP A 175 9.49 18.73 3.36
N LYS A 176 9.03 19.82 3.97
CA LYS A 176 9.77 21.08 4.10
C LYS A 176 10.06 21.38 5.59
N PRO A 177 11.07 22.22 5.88
CA PRO A 177 11.39 22.57 7.26
C PRO A 177 10.15 23.12 7.99
N GLY A 178 9.94 22.64 9.21
CA GLY A 178 8.81 23.01 10.05
C GLY A 178 7.60 22.09 9.94
N ASP A 179 7.49 21.24 8.90
CA ASP A 179 6.43 20.24 8.78
C ASP A 179 6.48 19.24 9.96
N ASN A 180 5.31 18.80 10.40
CA ASN A 180 5.19 17.72 11.39
C ASN A 180 4.98 16.39 10.66
N LEU A 181 5.68 15.36 11.09
CA LEU A 181 5.58 14.01 10.58
C LEU A 181 5.18 13.05 11.69
N ARG A 182 4.33 12.09 11.35
CA ARG A 182 4.09 10.89 12.17
C ARG A 182 4.90 9.75 11.57
N VAL A 183 5.98 9.37 12.26
CA VAL A 183 6.83 8.25 11.87
C VAL A 183 6.29 6.98 12.53
N TYR A 184 5.76 6.06 11.72
CA TYR A 184 5.15 4.82 12.21
C TYR A 184 6.18 3.73 12.45
N GLN A 185 7.24 3.72 11.65
CA GLN A 185 8.28 2.71 11.75
C GLN A 185 9.63 3.29 11.34
N TRP A 186 10.63 3.06 12.18
CA TRP A 186 12.04 3.26 11.84
C TRP A 186 12.57 1.98 11.20
N LEU A 187 13.21 2.12 10.04
CA LEU A 187 13.79 1.00 9.28
C LEU A 187 15.29 0.84 9.57
N ASP A 188 15.89 1.78 10.29
CA ASP A 188 17.27 1.71 10.77
C ASP A 188 17.42 2.18 12.22
N LYS A 189 18.57 1.85 12.81
CA LYS A 189 18.91 2.24 14.19
C LYS A 189 19.28 3.71 14.34
N TYR A 190 19.63 4.38 13.24
CA TYR A 190 20.08 5.78 13.24
C TYR A 190 18.93 6.77 13.06
N LYS A 191 17.70 6.27 12.87
CA LYS A 191 16.51 7.07 12.61
C LYS A 191 16.67 7.98 11.38
N THR A 192 17.33 7.43 10.36
CA THR A 192 17.54 8.08 9.06
C THR A 192 16.62 7.51 8.00
N LYS A 193 16.10 6.29 8.20
CA LYS A 193 15.15 5.64 7.29
C LYS A 193 13.89 5.22 8.03
N GLY A 194 12.74 5.35 7.38
CA GLY A 194 11.47 5.02 7.99
C GLY A 194 10.27 5.10 7.06
N ILE A 195 9.10 4.91 7.65
CA ILE A 195 7.79 5.13 7.03
C ILE A 195 7.08 6.23 7.82
N ALA A 196 6.63 7.27 7.12
CA ALA A 196 6.00 8.42 7.75
C ALA A 196 4.83 8.97 6.94
N LEU A 197 3.93 9.64 7.65
CA LEU A 197 2.90 10.53 7.10
C LEU A 197 3.31 11.98 7.35
N ASN A 198 3.38 12.79 6.29
CA ASN A 198 3.51 14.24 6.44
C ASN A 198 2.13 14.83 6.78
N MET A 199 2.02 15.50 7.92
CA MET A 199 0.75 16.03 8.40
C MET A 199 0.26 17.25 7.62
N ALA A 200 1.15 17.94 6.89
CA ALA A 200 0.82 19.09 6.06
C ALA A 200 0.32 18.67 4.68
N THR A 201 1.02 17.74 4.01
CA THR A 201 0.65 17.28 2.66
C THR A 201 -0.31 16.09 2.65
N LYS A 202 -0.46 15.40 3.79
CA LYS A 202 -1.23 14.15 3.94
C LYS A 202 -0.69 13.00 3.09
N GLU A 203 0.58 13.08 2.68
CA GLU A 203 1.26 12.02 1.95
C GLU A 203 1.91 11.02 2.91
N ILE A 204 1.71 9.73 2.67
CA ILE A 204 2.42 8.66 3.34
C ILE A 204 3.47 8.06 2.41
N GLY A 205 4.62 7.74 2.96
CA GLY A 205 5.71 7.19 2.18
C GLY A 205 6.86 6.68 3.03
N THR A 206 7.78 6.00 2.35
CA THR A 206 9.12 5.73 2.89
C THR A 206 9.98 6.99 2.85
N PHE A 207 11.06 7.01 3.62
CA PHE A 207 12.07 8.05 3.50
C PHE A 207 13.46 7.52 3.82
N ASP A 208 14.45 8.20 3.25
CA ASP A 208 15.88 8.03 3.49
C ASP A 208 16.52 9.42 3.59
N ALA A 209 16.64 9.93 4.81
CA ALA A 209 17.04 11.30 5.10
C ALA A 209 18.38 11.36 5.84
N SER A 210 19.06 12.49 5.75
CA SER A 210 20.30 12.71 6.50
C SER A 210 20.03 12.77 8.00
N ALA A 211 21.01 12.35 8.79
CA ALA A 211 20.95 12.44 10.25
C ALA A 211 20.64 13.88 10.69
N GLY A 212 19.72 14.02 11.65
CA GLY A 212 19.27 15.33 12.15
C GLY A 212 18.24 16.04 11.27
N SER A 213 17.80 15.44 10.16
CA SER A 213 16.70 15.99 9.33
C SER A 213 15.36 16.04 10.06
N LEU A 214 15.15 15.12 11.01
CA LEU A 214 13.95 15.01 11.82
C LEU A 214 14.30 15.18 13.30
N LYS A 215 13.58 16.06 13.99
CA LYS A 215 13.64 16.23 15.44
C LYS A 215 12.43 15.56 16.07
N VAL A 216 12.64 14.58 16.95
CA VAL A 216 11.55 13.97 17.72
C VAL A 216 10.94 15.02 18.63
N LEU A 217 9.61 15.06 18.68
CA LEU A 217 8.83 15.86 19.62
C LEU A 217 8.30 14.88 20.67
N ASP A 218 8.87 14.93 21.86
CA ASP A 218 8.42 14.16 23.03
C ASP A 218 7.09 14.71 23.57
#